data_AF-A0A7C6S9C8-F1
#
_entry.id   AF-A0A7C6S9C8-F1
#
_cell.length_a   1.000
_cell.length_b   1.000
_cell.length_c   1.000
_cell.angle_alpha   90.00
_cell.angle_beta   90.00
_cell.angle_gamma   90.00
#
_symmetry.space_group_name_H-M   'P 1'
#
loop_
_entity.id
_entity.type
_entity.pdbx_description
1 polymer ?
#
loop_
_entity_poly.entity_id
_entity_poly.type
_entity_poly.pdbx_seq_one_letter_code
_entity_poly.pdbx_strand_id
1 'polypeptide(L)'
;MVALFQEAFVGVKTMAEHIQVMSINLYSLLQKVEDLGQVDLAGIDLKVLHVSDIHNNPVALDLVERVVNTFAVDFVIDTGDITDFGSPLEVGLLSRLDDWPVPYVIALGNHDSPAIAKHLATVPAVTLLKGEMVEIAGLKILGVSDPAAQREVMTTAEPGEMEAAVAQLKELLASAEEPDLLAVHEQRMAMPFAGKVPVILHGHSHSPRIQEIDGSVVIDAGTCGAAGIRGLQSTDEIPYSLVLLHFSKGEDSWRLVAADTISLYYRQAGFGFRRTIFSAPGEGDETEDDATFPGP
;
A
#
# COMPACT_ATOMS: atom_id res chain seq x y z
N MET A 1 -17.86 -14.19 33.26
CA MET A 1 -16.91 -13.14 33.70
C MET A 1 -15.47 -13.65 33.74
N VAL A 2 -15.18 -14.81 34.34
CA VAL A 2 -13.81 -15.39 34.39
C VAL A 2 -13.24 -15.77 33.00
N ALA A 3 -14.05 -16.36 32.11
CA ALA A 3 -13.60 -16.72 30.76
C ALA A 3 -13.20 -15.50 29.91
N LEU A 4 -14.00 -14.43 29.96
CA LEU A 4 -13.72 -13.17 29.26
C LEU A 4 -12.44 -12.48 29.76
N PHE A 5 -12.18 -12.57 31.07
CA PHE A 5 -10.92 -12.08 31.66
C PHE A 5 -9.72 -12.93 31.27
N GLN A 6 -9.87 -14.26 31.16
CA GLN A 6 -8.80 -15.14 30.72
C GLN A 6 -8.46 -14.94 29.25
N GLU A 7 -9.47 -14.82 28.37
CA GLU A 7 -9.27 -14.52 26.95
C GLU A 7 -8.62 -13.15 26.74
N ALA A 8 -9.09 -12.11 27.45
CA ALA A 8 -8.46 -10.79 27.40
C ALA A 8 -7.01 -10.83 27.92
N PHE A 9 -6.73 -11.58 28.99
CA PHE A 9 -5.39 -11.69 29.56
C PHE A 9 -4.43 -12.49 28.66
N VAL A 10 -4.91 -13.56 28.02
CA VAL A 10 -4.14 -14.31 27.02
C VAL A 10 -3.86 -13.44 25.80
N GLY A 11 -4.85 -12.70 25.30
CA GLY A 11 -4.68 -11.76 24.18
C GLY A 11 -3.69 -10.63 24.47
N VAL A 12 -3.66 -10.10 25.70
CA VAL A 12 -2.68 -9.08 26.10
C VAL A 12 -1.27 -9.69 26.22
N LYS A 13 -1.14 -10.92 26.71
CA LYS A 13 0.15 -11.61 26.83
C LYS A 13 0.75 -11.96 25.46
N THR A 14 -0.06 -12.47 24.54
CA THR A 14 0.38 -12.75 23.16
C THR A 14 0.74 -11.46 22.42
N MET A 15 -0.01 -10.38 22.65
CA MET A 15 0.32 -9.05 22.11
C MET A 15 1.67 -8.54 22.60
N ALA A 16 1.96 -8.63 23.91
CA ALA A 16 3.23 -8.20 24.47
C ALA A 16 4.41 -9.04 23.95
N GLU A 17 4.23 -10.35 23.84
CA GLU A 17 5.22 -11.26 23.26
C GLU A 17 5.46 -10.94 21.77
N HIS A 18 4.41 -10.68 20.99
CA HIS A 18 4.54 -10.26 19.60
C HIS A 18 5.22 -8.90 19.44
N ILE A 19 4.87 -7.90 20.25
CA ILE A 19 5.54 -6.58 20.25
C ILE A 19 7.01 -6.75 20.61
N GLN A 20 7.35 -7.62 21.56
CA GLN A 20 8.73 -7.87 21.96
C GLN A 20 9.54 -8.56 20.83
N VAL A 21 8.99 -9.58 20.19
CA VAL A 21 9.62 -10.26 19.05
C VAL A 21 9.77 -9.32 17.87
N MET A 22 8.72 -8.55 17.55
CA MET A 22 8.76 -7.50 16.55
C MET A 22 9.84 -6.48 16.87
N SER A 23 9.94 -5.99 18.11
CA SER A 23 10.95 -4.99 18.49
C SER A 23 12.39 -5.53 18.35
N ILE A 24 12.62 -6.79 18.72
CA ILE A 24 13.93 -7.46 18.59
C ILE A 24 14.29 -7.63 17.10
N ASN A 25 13.32 -8.08 16.30
CA ASN A 25 13.56 -8.36 14.89
C ASN A 25 13.47 -7.11 14.01
N LEU A 26 12.82 -6.04 14.46
CA LEU A 26 12.66 -4.78 13.73
C LEU A 26 14.03 -4.24 13.36
N TYR A 27 14.99 -4.17 14.29
CA TYR A 27 16.33 -3.71 13.96
C TYR A 27 16.99 -4.53 12.84
N SER A 28 16.85 -5.86 12.89
CA SER A 28 17.34 -6.76 11.84
C SER A 28 16.62 -6.55 10.50
N LEU A 29 15.30 -6.34 10.53
CA LEU A 29 14.51 -6.02 9.34
C LEU A 29 14.92 -4.67 8.74
N LEU A 30 15.07 -3.62 9.55
CA LEU A 30 15.48 -2.30 9.10
C LEU A 30 16.91 -2.32 8.53
N GLN A 31 17.81 -3.14 9.07
CA GLN A 31 19.16 -3.32 8.52
C GLN A 31 19.15 -4.01 7.14
N LYS A 32 18.30 -5.03 6.95
CA LYS A 32 18.18 -5.70 5.64
C LYS A 32 17.63 -4.78 4.54
N VAL A 33 16.73 -3.86 4.91
CA VAL A 33 16.22 -2.81 4.02
C VAL A 33 17.36 -1.88 3.58
N GLU A 34 18.29 -1.53 4.47
CA GLU A 34 19.47 -0.72 4.13
C GLU A 34 20.43 -1.42 3.17
N ASP A 35 20.64 -2.72 3.35
CA ASP A 35 21.50 -3.51 2.45
C ASP A 35 20.97 -3.53 1.00
N LEU A 36 19.65 -3.49 0.82
CA LEU A 36 19.00 -3.46 -0.50
C LEU A 36 19.03 -2.09 -1.19
N GLY A 37 19.03 -1.00 -0.42
CA GLY A 37 19.10 0.36 -0.95
C GLY A 37 20.35 0.64 -1.79
N GLN A 38 21.33 -0.28 -1.77
CA GLN A 38 22.57 -0.19 -2.54
C GLN A 38 22.48 -0.76 -3.96
N VAL A 39 21.38 -1.43 -4.33
CA VAL A 39 21.17 -1.96 -5.69
C VAL A 39 20.45 -0.92 -6.55
N ASP A 40 21.20 0.11 -6.95
CA ASP A 40 20.66 1.23 -7.72
C ASP A 40 20.40 0.82 -9.18
N LEU A 41 19.20 1.14 -9.67
CA LEU A 41 18.87 1.01 -11.08
C LEU A 41 19.32 2.30 -11.77
N ALA A 42 20.06 2.18 -12.87
CA ALA A 42 20.44 3.34 -13.66
C ALA A 42 19.20 3.91 -14.37
N GLY A 43 19.06 5.25 -14.41
CA GLY A 43 17.98 5.92 -15.13
C GLY A 43 16.63 5.95 -14.40
N ILE A 44 16.63 5.80 -13.07
CA ILE A 44 15.45 6.06 -12.24
C ILE A 44 15.38 7.55 -11.92
N ASP A 45 14.23 8.15 -12.19
CA ASP A 45 13.96 9.57 -11.98
C ASP A 45 12.97 9.81 -10.83
N LEU A 46 12.19 8.78 -10.46
CA LEU A 46 11.17 8.87 -9.42
C LEU A 46 10.95 7.52 -8.72
N LYS A 47 10.94 7.51 -7.38
CA LYS A 47 10.69 6.35 -6.52
C LYS A 47 9.42 6.58 -5.72
N VAL A 48 8.42 5.70 -5.91
CA VAL A 48 7.12 5.79 -5.25
C VAL A 48 6.90 4.56 -4.38
N LEU A 49 6.56 4.74 -3.11
CA LEU A 49 6.25 3.63 -2.22
C LEU A 49 4.75 3.37 -2.22
N HIS A 50 4.34 2.18 -2.65
CA HIS A 50 2.95 1.71 -2.58
C HIS A 50 2.74 0.89 -1.30
N VAL A 51 1.79 1.36 -0.49
CA VAL A 51 1.34 0.74 0.75
C VAL A 51 -0.17 0.52 0.72
N SER A 52 -0.66 -0.39 1.56
CA SER A 52 -2.10 -0.62 1.75
C SER A 52 -2.34 -1.34 3.07
N ASP A 53 -3.57 -1.31 3.56
CA ASP A 53 -4.07 -2.19 4.62
C ASP A 53 -3.20 -2.14 5.88
N ILE A 54 -2.97 -0.92 6.40
CA ILE A 54 -2.22 -0.65 7.63
C ILE A 54 -3.01 -1.09 8.87
N HIS A 55 -4.35 -0.94 8.87
CA HIS A 55 -5.25 -1.41 9.93
C HIS A 55 -4.80 -1.01 11.35
N ASN A 56 -4.39 0.25 11.53
CA ASN A 56 -3.80 0.80 12.76
C ASN A 56 -2.63 0.00 13.36
N ASN A 57 -1.90 -0.78 12.56
CA ASN A 57 -0.75 -1.49 13.10
C ASN A 57 0.27 -0.46 13.64
N PRO A 58 0.64 -0.53 14.92
CA PRO A 58 1.45 0.50 15.57
C PRO A 58 2.88 0.60 15.03
N VAL A 59 3.36 -0.41 14.30
CA VAL A 59 4.72 -0.46 13.75
C VAL A 59 4.73 -0.15 12.24
N ALA A 60 3.58 -0.23 11.57
CA ALA A 60 3.52 -0.09 10.12
C ALA A 60 4.01 1.29 9.63
N LEU A 61 3.55 2.38 10.23
CA LEU A 61 3.99 3.72 9.81
C LEU A 61 5.48 3.98 10.09
N ASP A 62 6.02 3.47 11.20
CA ASP A 62 7.47 3.54 11.48
C ASP A 62 8.29 2.76 10.46
N LEU A 63 7.79 1.59 10.05
CA LEU A 63 8.41 0.78 9.01
C LEU A 63 8.38 1.51 7.66
N VAL A 64 7.23 2.04 7.27
CA VAL A 64 7.05 2.78 6.01
C VAL A 64 7.98 3.99 5.99
N GLU A 65 8.06 4.76 7.08
CA GLU A 65 8.96 5.91 7.18
C GLU A 65 10.43 5.50 7.07
N ARG A 66 10.83 4.36 7.65
CA ARG A 66 12.21 3.86 7.46
C ARG A 66 12.46 3.51 6.00
N VAL A 67 11.55 2.81 5.33
CA VAL A 67 11.68 2.50 3.90
C VAL A 67 11.79 3.79 3.08
N VAL A 68 10.96 4.79 3.36
CA VAL A 68 11.00 6.11 2.71
C VAL A 68 12.39 6.73 2.81
N ASN A 69 12.96 6.77 4.02
CA ASN A 69 14.27 7.34 4.26
C ASN A 69 15.40 6.51 3.64
N THR A 70 15.34 5.18 3.74
CA THR A 70 16.40 4.29 3.27
C THR A 70 16.51 4.28 1.74
N PHE A 71 15.39 4.25 1.03
CA PHE A 71 15.38 4.19 -0.43
C PHE A 71 15.30 5.56 -1.10
N ALA A 72 15.26 6.65 -0.32
CA ALA A 72 15.01 8.00 -0.78
C ALA A 72 13.75 8.06 -1.66
N VAL A 73 12.64 7.58 -1.10
CA VAL A 73 11.33 7.60 -1.76
C VAL A 73 10.86 9.04 -1.89
N ASP A 74 10.34 9.40 -3.06
CA ASP A 74 9.86 10.76 -3.35
C ASP A 74 8.48 11.03 -2.76
N PHE A 75 7.58 10.03 -2.77
CA PHE A 75 6.29 10.08 -2.10
C PHE A 75 5.67 8.68 -1.90
N VAL A 76 4.65 8.62 -1.04
CA VAL A 76 3.90 7.40 -0.73
C VAL A 76 2.52 7.44 -1.43
N ILE A 77 2.08 6.31 -1.98
CA ILE A 77 0.68 6.07 -2.35
C ILE A 77 0.14 4.97 -1.45
N ASP A 78 -0.89 5.29 -0.67
CA ASP A 78 -1.65 4.37 0.16
C ASP A 78 -2.99 4.03 -0.52
N THR A 79 -3.23 2.75 -0.78
CA THR A 79 -4.49 2.28 -1.37
C THR A 79 -5.55 1.91 -0.34
N GLY A 80 -5.43 2.38 0.90
CA GLY A 80 -6.54 2.46 1.86
C GLY A 80 -6.49 1.43 2.97
N ASP A 81 -7.54 1.41 3.79
CA ASP A 81 -7.61 0.63 5.03
C ASP A 81 -6.47 1.00 5.98
N ILE A 82 -6.29 2.31 6.16
CA ILE A 82 -5.32 2.82 7.13
C ILE A 82 -5.80 2.58 8.57
N THR A 83 -7.12 2.56 8.76
CA THR A 83 -7.79 2.21 10.03
C THR A 83 -8.51 0.85 9.97
N ASP A 84 -8.83 0.27 11.13
CA ASP A 84 -9.47 -1.05 11.26
C ASP A 84 -10.99 -0.94 11.44
N PHE A 85 -11.50 0.18 11.98
CA PHE A 85 -12.94 0.42 12.16
C PHE A 85 -13.43 1.77 11.64
N GLY A 86 -12.53 2.65 11.17
CA GLY A 86 -12.90 3.98 10.69
C GLY A 86 -13.47 4.88 11.78
N SER A 87 -13.28 4.56 13.05
CA SER A 87 -13.87 5.28 14.16
C SER A 87 -13.13 6.60 14.44
N PRO A 88 -13.82 7.63 14.96
CA PRO A 88 -13.16 8.85 15.42
C PRO A 88 -12.10 8.63 16.52
N LEU A 89 -12.12 7.49 17.21
CA LEU A 89 -11.14 7.15 18.24
C LEU A 89 -9.80 6.71 17.64
N GLU A 90 -9.79 6.20 16.41
CA GLU A 90 -8.58 5.75 15.71
C GLU A 90 -7.79 6.92 15.10
N VAL A 91 -8.41 8.10 14.96
CA VAL A 91 -7.75 9.33 14.49
C VAL A 91 -6.43 9.61 15.22
N GLY A 92 -6.39 9.41 16.54
CA GLY A 92 -5.17 9.63 17.32
C GLY A 92 -4.00 8.70 16.95
N LEU A 93 -4.30 7.52 16.39
CA LEU A 93 -3.29 6.55 15.94
C LEU A 93 -2.61 6.99 14.63
N LEU A 94 -3.20 7.95 13.92
CA LEU A 94 -2.68 8.50 12.68
C LEU A 94 -1.77 9.72 12.89
N SER A 95 -1.56 10.14 14.14
CA SER A 95 -0.72 11.31 14.49
C SER A 95 0.71 11.24 13.96
N ARG A 96 1.22 10.04 13.60
CA ARG A 96 2.51 9.91 12.94
C ARG A 96 2.55 10.60 11.57
N LEU A 97 1.41 10.72 10.89
CA LEU A 97 1.31 11.41 9.61
C LEU A 97 1.39 12.94 9.75
N ASP A 98 1.15 13.50 10.94
CA ASP A 98 1.16 14.96 11.17
C ASP A 98 2.52 15.59 10.81
N ASP A 99 3.60 14.84 11.04
CA ASP A 99 5.00 15.24 10.77
C ASP A 99 5.66 14.34 9.69
N TRP A 100 4.89 13.87 8.71
CA TRP A 100 5.40 12.96 7.68
C TRP A 100 6.42 13.62 6.72
N PRO A 101 7.53 12.96 6.33
CA PRO A 101 8.66 13.61 5.66
C PRO A 101 8.49 13.87 4.16
N VAL A 102 7.54 13.21 3.49
CA VAL A 102 7.32 13.29 2.03
C VAL A 102 5.83 13.43 1.72
N PRO A 103 5.38 13.74 0.50
CA PRO A 103 3.95 13.69 0.18
C PRO A 103 3.36 12.28 0.42
N TYR A 104 2.12 12.24 0.91
CA TYR A 104 1.38 11.01 1.21
C TYR A 104 0.03 11.05 0.50
N VAL A 105 -0.11 10.29 -0.58
CA VAL A 105 -1.33 10.25 -1.38
C VAL A 105 -2.16 9.05 -0.95
N ILE A 106 -3.46 9.19 -0.70
CA ILE A 106 -4.28 8.07 -0.21
C ILE A 106 -5.65 7.98 -0.89
N ALA A 107 -6.01 6.77 -1.31
CA ALA A 107 -7.38 6.37 -1.63
C ALA A 107 -7.95 5.57 -0.45
N LEU A 108 -8.91 6.15 0.29
CA LEU A 108 -9.50 5.51 1.46
C LEU A 108 -10.13 4.14 1.14
N GLY A 109 -9.96 3.18 2.04
CA GLY A 109 -10.48 1.82 1.90
C GLY A 109 -11.82 1.62 2.57
N ASN A 110 -12.32 0.37 2.56
CA ASN A 110 -13.66 0.05 3.08
C ASN A 110 -13.73 0.01 4.62
N HIS A 111 -12.59 0.01 5.31
CA HIS A 111 -12.50 0.16 6.76
C HIS A 111 -12.36 1.62 7.21
N ASP A 112 -12.08 2.54 6.28
CA ASP A 112 -11.99 3.97 6.57
C ASP A 112 -13.37 4.65 6.56
N SER A 113 -13.41 5.94 6.92
CA SER A 113 -14.67 6.66 7.11
C SER A 113 -14.55 8.17 6.82
N PRO A 114 -15.68 8.92 6.81
CA PRO A 114 -15.65 10.37 6.72
C PRO A 114 -14.92 11.04 7.89
N ALA A 115 -14.92 10.42 9.08
CA ALA A 115 -14.18 10.93 10.23
C ALA A 115 -12.67 10.85 10.00
N ILE A 116 -12.19 9.74 9.43
CA ILE A 116 -10.78 9.56 9.04
C ILE A 116 -10.42 10.53 7.92
N ALA A 117 -11.25 10.62 6.87
CA ALA A 117 -11.07 11.57 5.77
C ALA A 117 -10.92 13.01 6.28
N LYS A 118 -11.77 13.41 7.22
CA LYS A 118 -11.73 14.77 7.80
C LYS A 118 -10.44 15.04 8.54
N HIS A 119 -9.92 14.08 9.29
CA HIS A 119 -8.63 14.23 9.97
C HIS A 119 -7.48 14.27 8.98
N LEU A 120 -7.40 13.32 8.04
CA LEU A 120 -6.35 13.27 7.04
C LEU A 120 -6.29 14.55 6.18
N ALA A 121 -7.44 15.17 5.91
CA ALA A 121 -7.49 16.47 5.22
C ALA A 121 -6.87 17.64 6.02
N THR A 122 -6.61 17.47 7.32
CA THR A 122 -5.88 18.45 8.15
C THR A 122 -4.38 18.22 8.19
N VAL A 123 -3.91 17.07 7.70
CA VAL A 123 -2.50 16.67 7.70
C VAL A 123 -1.81 17.28 6.47
N PRO A 124 -0.79 18.15 6.63
CA PRO A 124 -0.18 18.88 5.51
C PRO A 124 0.43 18.01 4.42
N ALA A 125 0.99 16.86 4.78
CA ALA A 125 1.61 15.94 3.83
C ALA A 125 0.59 15.14 3.02
N VAL A 126 -0.68 15.07 3.47
CA VAL A 126 -1.66 14.13 2.93
C VAL A 126 -2.49 14.74 1.79
N THR A 127 -2.58 14.01 0.68
CA THR A 127 -3.52 14.28 -0.40
C THR A 127 -4.52 13.15 -0.53
N LEU A 128 -5.80 13.45 -0.33
CA LEU A 128 -6.90 12.50 -0.49
C LEU A 128 -7.32 12.39 -1.95
N LEU A 129 -7.39 11.18 -2.50
CA LEU A 129 -7.88 10.90 -3.84
C LEU A 129 -9.41 10.87 -3.87
N LYS A 130 -10.00 11.88 -4.53
CA LYS A 130 -11.46 12.17 -4.50
C LYS A 130 -12.13 12.15 -5.88
N GLY A 131 -11.52 11.50 -6.87
CA GLY A 131 -12.03 11.47 -8.25
C GLY A 131 -11.62 12.69 -9.08
N GLU A 132 -10.53 13.32 -8.73
CA GLU A 132 -9.88 14.38 -9.52
C GLU A 132 -8.43 13.98 -9.82
N MET A 133 -7.87 14.52 -10.90
CA MET A 133 -6.48 14.29 -11.25
C MET A 133 -5.57 15.05 -10.27
N VAL A 134 -4.66 14.35 -9.63
CA VAL A 134 -3.64 14.91 -8.74
C VAL A 134 -2.28 14.71 -9.38
N GLU A 135 -1.43 15.73 -9.36
CA GLU A 135 -0.06 15.62 -9.87
C GLU A 135 0.95 15.74 -8.72
N ILE A 136 1.76 14.71 -8.50
CA ILE A 136 2.83 14.68 -7.49
C ILE A 136 4.15 14.36 -8.18
N ALA A 137 5.15 15.23 -8.01
CA ALA A 137 6.45 15.12 -8.67
C ALA A 137 6.35 14.98 -10.21
N GLY A 138 5.28 15.47 -10.82
CA GLY A 138 5.00 15.34 -12.26
C GLY A 138 4.22 14.09 -12.65
N LEU A 139 3.97 13.14 -11.75
CA LEU A 139 3.19 11.92 -12.00
C LEU A 139 1.69 12.23 -11.87
N LYS A 140 0.90 11.95 -12.91
CA LYS A 140 -0.55 12.16 -12.91
C LYS A 140 -1.28 10.96 -12.31
N ILE A 141 -1.91 11.19 -11.17
CA ILE A 141 -2.57 10.18 -10.36
C ILE A 141 -4.07 10.46 -10.37
N LEU A 142 -4.84 9.49 -10.87
CA LEU A 142 -6.27 9.44 -10.68
C LEU A 142 -6.59 8.43 -9.57
N GLY A 143 -7.58 8.72 -8.74
CA GLY A 143 -8.07 7.74 -7.79
C GLY A 143 -9.31 8.22 -7.05
N VAL A 144 -9.98 7.27 -6.42
CA VAL A 144 -11.18 7.50 -5.61
C VAL A 144 -11.12 6.60 -4.39
N SER A 145 -11.73 7.08 -3.30
CA SER A 145 -12.03 6.24 -2.15
C SER A 145 -12.99 5.09 -2.51
N ASP A 146 -12.89 4.01 -1.75
CA ASP A 146 -13.89 2.95 -1.73
C ASP A 146 -15.28 3.54 -1.41
N PRO A 147 -16.37 3.08 -2.07
CA PRO A 147 -17.72 3.56 -1.77
C PRO A 147 -18.14 3.39 -0.29
N ALA A 148 -17.63 2.36 0.39
CA ALA A 148 -17.89 2.14 1.80
C ALA A 148 -17.24 3.19 2.71
N ALA A 149 -16.16 3.86 2.27
CA ALA A 149 -15.49 4.92 3.04
C ALA A 149 -16.38 6.16 3.28
N GLN A 150 -17.54 6.24 2.62
CA GLN A 150 -18.55 7.28 2.84
C GLN A 150 -19.43 7.00 4.07
N ARG A 151 -19.22 5.89 4.78
CA ARG A 151 -20.06 5.45 5.89
C ARG A 151 -19.38 5.71 7.23
N GLU A 152 -20.18 6.09 8.21
CA GLU A 152 -19.75 6.25 9.61
C GLU A 152 -19.64 4.91 10.36
N VAL A 153 -20.25 3.86 9.80
CA VAL A 153 -20.24 2.51 10.37
C VAL A 153 -19.63 1.57 9.36
N MET A 154 -18.69 0.73 9.83
CA MET A 154 -17.99 -0.26 9.03
C MET A 154 -18.98 -1.29 8.45
N THR A 155 -19.37 -1.09 7.19
CA THR A 155 -20.16 -2.02 6.38
C THR A 155 -19.64 -2.02 4.95
N THR A 156 -19.55 -3.21 4.34
CA THR A 156 -19.04 -3.39 2.97
C THR A 156 -19.96 -2.74 1.94
N ALA A 157 -19.40 -2.19 0.86
CA ALA A 157 -20.19 -1.67 -0.25
C ALA A 157 -21.08 -2.76 -0.87
N GLU A 158 -22.30 -2.40 -1.21
CA GLU A 158 -23.20 -3.27 -1.97
C GLU A 158 -22.71 -3.35 -3.42
N PRO A 159 -22.94 -4.47 -4.14
CA PRO A 159 -22.46 -4.62 -5.51
C PRO A 159 -22.84 -3.48 -6.46
N GLY A 160 -24.06 -2.92 -6.31
CA GLY A 160 -24.52 -1.80 -7.14
C GLY A 160 -23.79 -0.47 -6.87
N GLU A 161 -23.30 -0.24 -5.66
CA GLU A 161 -22.49 0.94 -5.35
C GLU A 161 -21.10 0.83 -5.97
N MET A 162 -20.51 -0.36 -5.91
CA MET A 162 -19.24 -0.67 -6.56
C MET A 162 -19.34 -0.48 -8.09
N GLU A 163 -20.40 -0.98 -8.70
CA GLU A 163 -20.67 -0.78 -10.14
C GLU A 163 -20.82 0.71 -10.49
N ALA A 164 -21.51 1.49 -9.66
CA ALA A 164 -21.68 2.93 -9.86
C ALA A 164 -20.34 3.68 -9.74
N ALA A 165 -19.49 3.33 -8.77
CA ALA A 165 -18.17 3.93 -8.61
C ALA A 165 -17.25 3.63 -9.81
N VAL A 166 -17.27 2.39 -10.31
CA VAL A 166 -16.55 2.02 -11.54
C VAL A 166 -17.08 2.79 -12.74
N ALA A 167 -18.40 3.01 -12.85
CA ALA A 167 -18.99 3.80 -13.93
C ALA A 167 -18.52 5.26 -13.88
N GLN A 168 -18.53 5.87 -12.69
CA GLN A 168 -18.03 7.24 -12.48
C GLN A 168 -16.55 7.37 -12.84
N LEU A 169 -15.70 6.44 -12.41
CA LEU A 169 -14.28 6.44 -12.79
C LEU A 169 -14.07 6.32 -14.30
N LYS A 170 -14.91 5.55 -15.02
CA LYS A 170 -14.86 5.48 -16.49
C LYS A 170 -15.22 6.82 -17.14
N GLU A 171 -16.20 7.53 -16.60
CA GLU A 171 -16.58 8.86 -17.08
C GLU A 171 -15.46 9.89 -16.83
N LEU A 172 -14.82 9.84 -15.66
CA LEU A 172 -13.67 10.67 -15.33
C LEU A 172 -12.51 10.40 -16.28
N LEU A 173 -12.15 9.14 -16.51
CA LEU A 173 -11.09 8.77 -17.43
C LEU A 173 -11.38 9.20 -18.87
N ALA A 174 -12.65 9.20 -19.29
CA ALA A 174 -13.05 9.64 -20.63
C ALA A 174 -13.06 11.17 -20.81
N SER A 175 -13.04 11.94 -19.71
CA SER A 175 -13.16 13.41 -19.73
C SER A 175 -11.92 14.15 -19.22
N ALA A 176 -10.99 13.44 -18.58
CA ALA A 176 -9.73 13.96 -18.10
C ALA A 176 -8.58 13.74 -19.10
N GLU A 177 -7.43 14.34 -18.80
CA GLU A 177 -6.17 13.89 -19.38
C GLU A 177 -5.89 12.44 -18.97
N GLU A 178 -5.11 11.71 -19.78
CA GLU A 178 -4.74 10.33 -19.45
C GLU A 178 -3.87 10.31 -18.18
N PRO A 179 -4.25 9.57 -17.12
CA PRO A 179 -3.43 9.40 -15.94
C PRO A 179 -2.25 8.48 -16.24
N ASP A 180 -1.10 8.74 -15.61
CA ASP A 180 0.00 7.79 -15.56
C ASP A 180 -0.34 6.60 -14.63
N LEU A 181 -1.15 6.87 -13.59
CA LEU A 181 -1.45 5.94 -12.52
C LEU A 181 -2.90 6.04 -12.03
N LEU A 182 -3.55 4.89 -11.80
CA LEU A 182 -4.82 4.77 -11.10
C LEU A 182 -4.60 4.13 -9.73
N ALA A 183 -5.09 4.76 -8.65
CA ALA A 183 -5.06 4.21 -7.30
C ALA A 183 -6.50 4.06 -6.74
N VAL A 184 -6.86 2.85 -6.36
CA VAL A 184 -8.17 2.48 -5.80
C VAL A 184 -7.98 1.39 -4.75
N HIS A 185 -8.94 1.18 -3.84
CA HIS A 185 -8.76 0.17 -2.80
C HIS A 185 -9.03 -1.25 -3.30
N GLU A 186 -10.20 -1.50 -3.90
CA GLU A 186 -10.61 -2.85 -4.29
C GLU A 186 -10.16 -3.26 -5.70
N GLN A 187 -9.77 -4.54 -5.84
CA GLN A 187 -9.48 -5.16 -7.14
C GLN A 187 -10.63 -5.02 -8.15
N ARG A 188 -11.88 -5.04 -7.69
CA ARG A 188 -13.07 -4.87 -8.55
C ARG A 188 -13.15 -3.49 -9.18
N MET A 189 -12.59 -2.48 -8.51
CA MET A 189 -12.43 -1.13 -9.07
C MET A 189 -11.25 -1.05 -10.02
N ALA A 190 -10.16 -1.76 -9.74
CA ALA A 190 -8.93 -1.72 -10.53
C ALA A 190 -9.05 -2.43 -11.89
N MET A 191 -9.52 -3.67 -11.90
CA MET A 191 -9.48 -4.55 -13.09
C MET A 191 -10.20 -4.00 -14.35
N PRO A 192 -11.33 -3.27 -14.26
CA PRO A 192 -11.98 -2.66 -15.43
C PRO A 192 -11.14 -1.62 -16.20
N PHE A 193 -10.01 -1.19 -15.64
CA PHE A 193 -9.09 -0.20 -16.21
C PHE A 193 -7.78 -0.81 -16.71
N ALA A 194 -7.55 -2.11 -16.53
CA ALA A 194 -6.46 -2.80 -17.19
C ALA A 194 -6.55 -2.64 -18.72
N GLY A 195 -5.42 -2.37 -19.36
CA GLY A 195 -5.30 -1.97 -20.76
C GLY A 195 -5.71 -0.53 -21.07
N LYS A 196 -6.03 0.30 -20.07
CA LYS A 196 -6.43 1.72 -20.26
C LYS A 196 -5.59 2.71 -19.49
N VAL A 197 -4.99 2.28 -18.38
CA VAL A 197 -4.10 3.11 -17.55
C VAL A 197 -2.78 2.36 -17.38
N PRO A 198 -1.60 3.00 -17.56
CA PRO A 198 -0.32 2.29 -17.54
C PRO A 198 -0.04 1.55 -16.22
N VAL A 199 -0.31 2.18 -15.07
CA VAL A 199 -0.10 1.59 -13.74
C VAL A 199 -1.38 1.65 -12.92
N ILE A 200 -1.75 0.54 -12.28
CA ILE A 200 -2.97 0.44 -11.47
C ILE A 200 -2.60 -0.14 -10.11
N LEU A 201 -2.79 0.63 -9.06
CA LEU A 201 -2.51 0.24 -7.67
C LEU A 201 -3.82 -0.12 -6.95
N HIS A 202 -3.80 -1.23 -6.21
CA HIS A 202 -4.88 -1.61 -5.30
C HIS A 202 -4.40 -2.34 -4.04
N GLY A 203 -5.35 -2.68 -3.17
CA GLY A 203 -5.13 -3.41 -1.92
C GLY A 203 -6.26 -4.38 -1.61
N HIS A 204 -6.73 -4.39 -0.36
CA HIS A 204 -7.86 -5.17 0.18
C HIS A 204 -7.60 -6.67 0.35
N SER A 205 -6.79 -7.29 -0.52
CA SER A 205 -6.59 -8.75 -0.51
C SER A 205 -5.61 -9.24 0.57
N HIS A 206 -4.87 -8.31 1.20
CA HIS A 206 -3.77 -8.57 2.12
C HIS A 206 -2.67 -9.47 1.53
N SER A 207 -2.63 -9.67 0.21
CA SER A 207 -1.70 -10.57 -0.46
C SER A 207 -0.99 -9.85 -1.62
N PRO A 208 0.32 -9.56 -1.50
CA PRO A 208 1.01 -8.77 -2.51
C PRO A 208 1.04 -9.53 -3.85
N ARG A 209 0.77 -8.81 -4.94
CA ARG A 209 0.70 -9.39 -6.29
C ARG A 209 0.99 -8.33 -7.35
N ILE A 210 1.81 -8.69 -8.33
CA ILE A 210 2.10 -7.87 -9.51
C ILE A 210 1.69 -8.67 -10.75
N GLN A 211 0.94 -8.07 -11.66
CA GLN A 211 0.48 -8.68 -12.90
C GLN A 211 0.54 -7.68 -14.05
N GLU A 212 0.94 -8.14 -15.23
CA GLU A 212 0.81 -7.38 -16.47
C GLU A 212 -0.44 -7.86 -17.22
N ILE A 213 -1.34 -6.92 -17.54
CA ILE A 213 -2.63 -7.20 -18.19
C ILE A 213 -2.84 -6.16 -19.27
N ASP A 214 -2.84 -6.62 -20.52
CA ASP A 214 -3.08 -5.78 -21.71
C ASP A 214 -2.20 -4.50 -21.77
N GLY A 215 -0.95 -4.59 -21.29
CA GLY A 215 0.01 -3.48 -21.24
C GLY A 215 -0.08 -2.59 -20.00
N SER A 216 -1.04 -2.84 -19.09
CA SER A 216 -1.07 -2.24 -17.76
C SER A 216 -0.33 -3.09 -16.75
N VAL A 217 0.38 -2.46 -15.82
CA VAL A 217 0.91 -3.11 -14.62
C VAL A 217 -0.09 -2.92 -13.48
N VAL A 218 -0.68 -4.01 -12.99
CA VAL A 218 -1.62 -4.03 -11.87
C VAL A 218 -0.94 -4.58 -10.62
N ILE A 219 -0.93 -3.79 -9.55
CA ILE A 219 -0.14 -4.02 -8.34
C ILE A 219 -1.04 -3.99 -7.12
N ASP A 220 -1.02 -5.10 -6.37
CA ASP A 220 -1.53 -5.22 -5.02
C ASP A 220 -0.36 -5.12 -4.03
N ALA A 221 -0.39 -4.15 -3.11
CA ALA A 221 0.66 -4.00 -2.09
C ALA A 221 0.58 -5.08 -1.00
N GLY A 222 -0.52 -5.82 -0.91
CA GLY A 222 -0.83 -6.72 0.18
C GLY A 222 -1.22 -5.96 1.45
N THR A 223 -0.51 -6.19 2.56
CA THR A 223 -0.80 -5.52 3.83
C THR A 223 0.47 -5.02 4.51
N CYS A 224 0.60 -3.70 4.59
CA CYS A 224 1.59 -3.04 5.43
C CYS A 224 1.29 -3.20 6.92
N GLY A 225 0.05 -3.53 7.27
CA GLY A 225 -0.37 -3.76 8.65
C GLY A 225 -0.20 -5.19 9.14
N ALA A 226 0.26 -6.15 8.31
CA ALA A 226 0.26 -7.57 8.63
C ALA A 226 -1.13 -8.06 9.13
N ALA A 227 -2.21 -7.56 8.51
CA ALA A 227 -3.61 -7.71 8.95
C ALA A 227 -3.99 -7.03 10.27
N GLY A 228 -3.29 -5.95 10.64
CA GLY A 228 -3.60 -5.10 11.78
C GLY A 228 -3.44 -5.78 13.14
N ILE A 229 -4.15 -5.26 14.14
CA ILE A 229 -4.20 -5.83 15.50
C ILE A 229 -4.71 -7.28 15.48
N ARG A 230 -5.59 -7.61 14.52
CA ARG A 230 -6.14 -8.95 14.32
C ARG A 230 -5.06 -9.94 13.85
N GLY A 231 -4.15 -9.52 12.99
CA GLY A 231 -2.98 -10.31 12.57
C GLY A 231 -2.06 -10.69 13.73
N LEU A 232 -1.94 -9.82 14.74
CA LEU A 232 -1.22 -10.11 15.99
C LEU A 232 -1.94 -11.15 16.88
N GLN A 233 -3.16 -11.57 16.56
CA GLN A 233 -3.90 -12.60 17.27
C GLN A 233 -3.93 -13.94 16.50
N SER A 234 -3.53 -13.95 15.23
CA SER A 234 -3.54 -15.13 14.35
C SER A 234 -2.45 -16.14 14.71
N THR A 235 -2.69 -17.42 14.44
CA THR A 235 -1.66 -18.48 14.53
C THR A 235 -0.73 -18.50 13.32
N ASP A 236 -1.24 -18.15 12.14
CA ASP A 236 -0.45 -18.05 10.91
C ASP A 236 0.04 -16.61 10.73
N GLU A 237 1.31 -16.46 10.40
CA GLU A 237 1.94 -15.16 10.17
C GLU A 237 1.58 -14.62 8.79
N ILE A 238 0.89 -13.48 8.78
CA ILE A 238 0.75 -12.64 7.59
C ILE A 238 1.94 -11.70 7.60
N PRO A 239 2.84 -11.72 6.58
CA PRO A 239 3.97 -10.82 6.55
C PRO A 239 3.51 -9.38 6.31
N TYR A 240 4.31 -8.43 6.77
CA TYR A 240 4.23 -7.06 6.27
C TYR A 240 4.64 -7.09 4.80
N SER A 241 3.90 -6.39 3.94
CA SER A 241 4.27 -6.23 2.52
C SER A 241 4.08 -4.82 2.04
N LEU A 242 4.98 -4.37 1.18
CA LEU A 242 5.00 -3.05 0.54
C LEU A 242 5.71 -3.16 -0.81
N VAL A 243 5.40 -2.26 -1.73
CA VAL A 243 5.97 -2.30 -3.09
C VAL A 243 6.63 -0.98 -3.43
N LEU A 244 7.94 -1.00 -3.69
CA LEU A 244 8.68 0.17 -4.16
C LEU A 244 8.67 0.22 -5.69
N LEU A 245 8.05 1.25 -6.23
CA LEU A 245 7.89 1.49 -7.66
C LEU A 245 9.01 2.41 -8.16
N HIS A 246 9.64 2.01 -9.27
CA HIS A 246 10.72 2.75 -9.90
C HIS A 246 10.25 3.27 -11.25
N PHE A 247 10.18 4.58 -11.38
CA PHE A 247 9.77 5.26 -12.60
C PHE A 247 10.96 5.95 -13.27
N SER A 248 10.97 5.87 -14.59
CA SER A 248 11.85 6.65 -15.45
C SER A 248 11.02 7.69 -16.21
N LYS A 249 11.61 8.86 -16.43
CA LYS A 249 10.97 9.95 -17.14
C LYS A 249 11.21 9.80 -18.65
N GLY A 250 10.15 9.53 -19.39
CA GLY A 250 10.15 9.57 -20.86
C GLY A 250 10.09 11.01 -21.40
N GLU A 251 9.95 11.14 -22.72
CA GLU A 251 9.78 12.47 -23.36
C GLU A 251 8.49 13.16 -22.92
N ASP A 252 7.38 12.41 -22.83
CA ASP A 252 6.03 12.97 -22.56
C ASP A 252 5.28 12.30 -21.39
N SER A 253 5.76 11.18 -20.85
CA SER A 253 5.06 10.45 -19.77
C SER A 253 6.03 9.74 -18.83
N TRP A 254 5.53 9.39 -17.66
CA TRP A 254 6.25 8.49 -16.76
C TRP A 254 6.12 7.05 -17.23
N ARG A 255 7.17 6.28 -17.00
CA ARG A 255 7.16 4.84 -17.26
C ARG A 255 7.64 4.10 -16.04
N LEU A 256 6.84 3.14 -15.58
CA LEU A 256 7.26 2.17 -14.57
C LEU A 256 8.27 1.21 -15.21
N VAL A 257 9.48 1.14 -14.66
CA VAL A 257 10.56 0.28 -15.18
C VAL A 257 10.87 -0.90 -14.26
N ALA A 258 10.57 -0.76 -12.96
CA ALA A 258 10.66 -1.87 -12.03
C ALA A 258 9.72 -1.67 -10.84
N ALA A 259 9.38 -2.77 -10.18
CA ALA A 259 8.68 -2.79 -8.90
C ALA A 259 9.34 -3.82 -7.97
N ASP A 260 9.69 -3.40 -6.77
CA ASP A 260 10.30 -4.23 -5.73
C ASP A 260 9.26 -4.56 -4.66
N THR A 261 8.80 -5.80 -4.62
CA THR A 261 7.99 -6.31 -3.50
C THR A 261 8.91 -6.65 -2.33
N ILE A 262 8.67 -6.00 -1.19
CA ILE A 262 9.39 -6.22 0.06
C ILE A 262 8.42 -6.88 1.04
N SER A 263 8.80 -8.03 1.59
CA SER A 263 8.02 -8.79 2.56
C SER A 263 8.81 -9.02 3.85
N LEU A 264 8.22 -8.74 5.01
CA LEU A 264 8.87 -8.89 6.31
C LEU A 264 8.10 -9.87 7.19
N TYR A 265 8.81 -10.87 7.70
CA TYR A 265 8.28 -11.89 8.58
C TYR A 265 8.85 -11.66 9.98
N TYR A 266 8.07 -11.00 10.83
CA TYR A 266 8.49 -10.62 12.18
C TYR A 266 8.75 -11.82 13.10
N ARG A 267 8.03 -12.94 12.97
CA ARG A 267 8.23 -14.12 13.83
C ARG A 267 9.50 -14.87 13.47
N GLN A 268 9.75 -15.02 12.18
CA GLN A 268 10.89 -15.77 11.66
C GLN A 268 12.14 -14.90 11.51
N ALA A 269 12.04 -13.59 11.77
CA ALA A 269 13.03 -12.58 11.34
C ALA A 269 13.36 -12.68 9.84
N GLY A 270 12.39 -13.17 9.07
CA GLY A 270 12.49 -13.49 7.67
C GLY A 270 12.30 -12.24 6.83
N PHE A 271 12.92 -12.25 5.66
CA PHE A 271 12.90 -11.14 4.73
C PHE A 271 12.77 -11.69 3.31
N GLY A 272 11.79 -11.19 2.58
CA GLY A 272 11.58 -11.47 1.17
C GLY A 272 11.77 -10.20 0.36
N PHE A 273 12.47 -10.32 -0.76
CA PHE A 273 12.60 -9.27 -1.76
C PHE A 273 12.45 -9.88 -3.13
N ARG A 274 11.60 -9.27 -3.95
CA ARG A 274 11.41 -9.65 -5.33
C ARG A 274 11.35 -8.40 -6.19
N ARG A 275 12.29 -8.29 -7.13
CA ARG A 275 12.27 -7.27 -8.18
C ARG A 275 11.56 -7.83 -9.41
N THR A 276 10.60 -7.07 -9.92
CA THR A 276 9.98 -7.27 -11.24
C THR A 276 10.43 -6.12 -12.13
N ILE A 277 11.00 -6.44 -13.29
CA ILE A 277 11.46 -5.47 -14.29
C ILE A 277 10.45 -5.46 -15.43
N PHE A 278 10.08 -4.27 -15.91
CA PHE A 278 9.11 -4.11 -16.99
C PHE A 278 9.80 -3.66 -18.27
N SER A 279 9.73 -4.49 -19.30
CA SER A 279 10.33 -4.23 -20.61
C SER A 279 9.73 -3.01 -21.30
N ALA A 280 10.45 -2.43 -22.26
CA ALA A 280 9.88 -1.38 -23.09
C ALA A 280 8.78 -1.99 -23.95
N PRO A 281 7.65 -1.29 -24.20
CA PRO A 281 6.68 -1.77 -25.17
C PRO A 281 7.39 -2.07 -26.52
N GLY A 282 7.53 -3.35 -26.86
CA GLY A 282 8.22 -3.81 -28.08
C GLY A 282 9.52 -4.60 -27.91
N GLU A 283 10.06 -4.74 -26.69
CA GLU A 283 11.11 -5.71 -26.38
C GLU A 283 10.50 -6.84 -25.56
N GLY A 284 10.52 -8.06 -26.09
CA GLY A 284 9.85 -9.22 -25.50
C GLY A 284 10.38 -9.57 -24.11
N ASP A 285 9.50 -10.10 -23.25
CA ASP A 285 9.84 -10.55 -21.91
C ASP A 285 10.98 -11.57 -21.92
N GLU A 286 12.11 -11.18 -21.35
CA GLU A 286 13.08 -12.12 -20.79
C GLU A 286 12.71 -12.32 -19.31
N THR A 287 11.99 -13.40 -19.03
CA THR A 287 11.85 -13.89 -17.65
C THR A 287 13.20 -14.45 -17.22
N GLU A 288 13.99 -13.70 -16.46
CA GLU A 288 15.11 -14.29 -15.72
C GLU A 288 14.56 -15.16 -14.59
N ASP A 289 14.88 -16.45 -14.68
CA ASP A 289 14.51 -17.48 -13.73
C ASP A 289 15.11 -17.22 -12.34
N ASP A 290 14.27 -17.51 -11.35
CA ASP A 290 14.43 -17.48 -9.90
C ASP A 290 15.84 -17.87 -9.40
N ALA A 291 16.59 -16.91 -8.86
CA ALA A 291 17.75 -17.21 -8.02
C ALA A 291 17.25 -17.63 -6.62
N THR A 292 16.84 -18.89 -6.52
CA THR A 292 16.58 -19.55 -5.23
C THR A 292 17.87 -19.63 -4.43
N PHE A 293 18.00 -18.81 -3.38
CA PHE A 293 19.02 -19.02 -2.35
C PHE A 293 18.54 -20.12 -1.39
N PRO A 294 19.33 -21.18 -1.14
CA PRO A 294 19.01 -22.16 -0.12
C PRO A 294 19.26 -21.52 1.25
N GLY A 295 18.23 -21.44 2.08
CA GLY A 295 18.39 -21.15 3.50
C GLY A 295 18.89 -22.37 4.28
N PRO A 296 19.55 -22.18 5.44
CA PRO A 296 19.66 -23.20 6.46
C PRO A 296 18.31 -23.51 7.14
#